data_AF-A0AAE2YBI0-F1
#
_entry.id   AF-A0AAE2YBI0-F1
#
_cell.length_a   1.000
_cell.length_b   1.000
_cell.length_c   1.000
_cell.angle_alpha   90.00
_cell.angle_beta   90.00
_cell.angle_gamma   90.00
#
_symmetry.space_group_name_H-M   'P 1'
#
loop_
_entity.id
_entity.type
_entity.pdbx_description
1 polymer ?
#
loop_
_entity_poly.entity_id
_entity_poly.type
_entity_poly.pdbx_seq_one_letter_code
_entity_poly.pdbx_strand_id
1 'polypeptide(L)'
;MSAKSIDEIMAELKRHYDKSQHKELWRVLTGRNPDDTYDTFITTDRNLWQIKSEFIGPGQAVGVGSNVRRIDDEIRKVVEQGTPTPFGMLVPQTPEIAIILMGIQKYSSDSVSKLTRHHVPDKQYELKEKLNEEIEKLKQNPQFRKEYEMYKERTKRPYG
;
A
#
# COMPACT_ATOMS: atom_id res chain seq x y z
N MET A 1 -4.59 -15.37 -0.06
CA MET A 1 -4.05 -15.23 -1.43
C MET A 1 -2.59 -14.85 -1.36
N SER A 2 -1.84 -15.05 -2.44
CA SER A 2 -0.43 -14.66 -2.51
C SER A 2 -0.25 -13.13 -2.65
N ALA A 3 0.91 -12.61 -2.29
CA ALA A 3 1.32 -11.25 -2.62
C ALA A 3 1.52 -11.10 -4.13
N LYS A 4 1.05 -9.98 -4.69
CA LYS A 4 1.15 -9.63 -6.11
C LYS A 4 1.76 -8.25 -6.29
N SER A 5 2.20 -7.95 -7.51
CA SER A 5 2.67 -6.61 -7.90
C SER A 5 1.56 -5.56 -7.80
N ILE A 6 1.93 -4.28 -7.71
CA ILE A 6 0.96 -3.19 -7.56
C ILE A 6 0.00 -3.08 -8.76
N ASP A 7 0.47 -3.34 -9.99
CA ASP A 7 -0.33 -3.30 -11.20
C ASP A 7 -1.39 -4.39 -11.21
N GLU A 8 -1.04 -5.63 -10.86
CA GLU A 8 -1.99 -6.73 -10.72
C GLU A 8 -3.06 -6.45 -9.66
N ILE A 9 -2.64 -5.90 -8.50
CA ILE A 9 -3.56 -5.57 -7.39
C ILE A 9 -4.49 -4.41 -7.78
N MET A 10 -3.98 -3.39 -8.46
CA MET A 10 -4.82 -2.27 -8.91
C MET A 10 -5.83 -2.70 -9.95
N ALA A 11 -5.45 -3.56 -10.90
CA ALA A 11 -6.39 -4.12 -11.86
C ALA A 11 -7.52 -4.90 -11.13
N GLU A 12 -7.17 -5.67 -10.10
CA GLU A 12 -8.14 -6.41 -9.31
C GLU A 12 -9.05 -5.51 -8.49
N LEU A 13 -8.49 -4.55 -7.74
CA LEU A 13 -9.24 -3.54 -6.99
C LEU A 13 -10.20 -2.76 -7.90
N LYS A 14 -9.76 -2.35 -9.10
CA LYS A 14 -10.61 -1.65 -10.07
C LYS A 14 -11.81 -2.51 -10.49
N ARG A 15 -11.59 -3.80 -10.81
CA ARG A 15 -12.69 -4.74 -11.13
C ARG A 15 -13.66 -4.90 -9.96
N HIS A 16 -13.16 -4.95 -8.72
CA HIS A 16 -14.00 -4.99 -7.52
C HIS A 16 -14.80 -3.70 -7.35
N TYR A 17 -14.18 -2.54 -7.57
CA TYR A 17 -14.81 -1.23 -7.45
C TYR A 17 -15.93 -1.05 -8.47
N ASP A 18 -15.69 -1.40 -9.73
CA ASP A 18 -16.66 -1.26 -10.81
C ASP A 18 -17.92 -2.09 -10.55
N LYS A 19 -17.75 -3.32 -10.03
CA LYS A 19 -18.85 -4.23 -9.70
C LYS A 19 -19.54 -3.91 -8.37
N SER A 20 -18.89 -3.14 -7.49
CA SER A 20 -19.40 -2.84 -6.17
C SER A 20 -20.67 -2.00 -6.24
N GLN A 21 -21.72 -2.49 -5.59
CA GLN A 21 -22.97 -1.75 -5.35
C GLN A 21 -22.87 -0.85 -4.12
N HIS A 22 -21.80 -0.99 -3.33
CA HIS A 22 -21.59 -0.31 -2.05
C HIS A 22 -20.27 0.49 -2.07
N LYS A 23 -20.13 1.41 -3.04
CA LYS A 23 -18.92 2.23 -3.22
C LYS A 23 -18.67 3.14 -2.01
N GLU A 24 -19.72 3.50 -1.28
CA GLU A 24 -19.69 4.27 -0.04
C GLU A 24 -19.01 3.55 1.13
N LEU A 25 -18.76 2.23 1.04
CA LEU A 25 -18.04 1.45 2.06
C LEU A 25 -16.53 1.37 1.81
N TRP A 26 -16.06 1.94 0.71
CA TRP A 26 -14.64 1.97 0.39
C TRP A 26 -13.92 3.04 1.21
N ARG A 27 -12.88 2.62 1.92
CA ARG A 27 -12.03 3.48 2.75
C ARG A 27 -10.58 3.14 2.47
N VAL A 28 -9.72 4.14 2.64
CA VAL A 28 -8.27 3.98 2.53
C VAL A 28 -7.66 4.45 3.84
N LEU A 29 -6.82 3.63 4.46
CA LEU A 29 -6.02 3.97 5.62
C LEU A 29 -4.55 3.74 5.28
N THR A 30 -3.71 4.77 5.40
CA THR A 30 -2.27 4.66 5.17
C THR A 30 -1.49 5.04 6.42
N GLY A 31 -0.35 4.41 6.61
CA GLY A 31 0.56 4.71 7.71
C GLY A 31 1.97 4.29 7.37
N ARG A 32 2.94 4.99 7.95
CA ARG A 32 4.36 4.67 7.84
C ARG A 32 4.75 3.69 8.95
N ASN A 33 5.52 2.67 8.59
CA ASN A 33 6.09 1.68 9.49
C ASN A 33 7.44 2.14 10.06
N PRO A 34 7.93 1.49 11.14
CA PRO A 34 9.25 1.79 11.70
C PRO A 34 10.42 1.58 10.73
N ASP A 35 10.28 0.67 9.77
CA ASP A 35 11.31 0.35 8.77
C ASP A 35 11.23 1.24 7.52
N ASP A 36 10.55 2.39 7.62
CA ASP A 36 10.37 3.36 6.53
C ASP A 36 9.50 2.90 5.36
N THR A 37 8.96 1.68 5.43
CA THR A 37 7.91 1.23 4.51
C THR A 37 6.56 1.84 4.90
N TYR A 38 5.59 1.71 4.00
CA TYR A 38 4.22 2.16 4.22
C TYR A 38 3.27 0.98 4.03
N ASP A 39 2.25 0.91 4.87
CA ASP A 39 1.10 0.05 4.64
C ASP A 39 -0.12 0.92 4.32
N THR A 40 -0.77 0.58 3.21
CA THR A 40 -2.05 1.13 2.78
C THR A 40 -3.09 0.03 2.84
N PHE A 41 -4.08 0.18 3.71
CA PHE A 41 -5.25 -0.68 3.79
C PHE A 41 -6.40 -0.09 2.98
N ILE A 42 -7.01 -0.92 2.13
CA ILE A 42 -8.18 -0.55 1.34
C ILE A 42 -9.34 -1.46 1.72
N THR A 43 -10.40 -0.89 2.26
CA THR A 43 -11.63 -1.63 2.52
C THR A 43 -12.53 -1.60 1.31
N THR A 44 -13.26 -2.69 1.13
CA THR A 44 -14.36 -2.81 0.17
C THR A 44 -15.65 -3.12 0.92
N ASP A 45 -16.70 -3.53 0.21
CA ASP A 45 -17.92 -4.04 0.84
C ASP A 45 -17.67 -5.35 1.61
N ARG A 46 -16.70 -6.17 1.19
CA ARG A 46 -16.49 -7.53 1.74
C ARG A 46 -15.08 -7.83 2.22
N ASN A 47 -14.07 -7.21 1.64
CA ASN A 47 -12.66 -7.56 1.81
C ASN A 47 -11.83 -6.38 2.31
N LEU A 48 -10.76 -6.71 3.02
CA LEU A 48 -9.66 -5.84 3.37
C LEU A 48 -8.47 -6.20 2.48
N TRP A 49 -7.93 -5.20 1.80
CA TRP A 49 -6.70 -5.30 1.03
C TRP A 49 -5.59 -4.58 1.77
N GLN A 50 -4.36 -5.10 1.67
CA GLN A 50 -3.16 -4.44 2.16
C GLN A 50 -2.20 -4.26 0.99
N ILE A 51 -1.63 -3.06 0.89
CA ILE A 51 -0.54 -2.73 -0.01
C ILE A 51 0.63 -2.29 0.85
N LYS A 52 1.74 -3.03 0.77
CA LYS A 52 3.01 -2.64 1.36
C LYS A 52 3.85 -1.94 0.31
N SER A 53 4.41 -0.80 0.63
CA SER A 53 5.14 0.04 -0.34
C SER A 53 6.34 0.74 0.26
N GLU A 54 7.28 1.13 -0.60
CA GLU A 54 8.43 1.94 -0.25
C GLU A 54 8.63 3.02 -1.31
N PHE A 55 8.91 4.25 -0.86
CA PHE A 55 9.32 5.32 -1.78
C PHE A 55 10.74 5.05 -2.28
N ILE A 56 10.88 5.02 -3.60
CA ILE A 56 12.14 4.82 -4.32
C ILE A 56 12.69 6.13 -4.90
N GLY A 57 11.91 7.20 -4.79
CA GLY A 57 12.26 8.55 -5.20
C GLY A 57 11.14 9.55 -4.87
N PRO A 58 11.33 10.85 -5.15
CA PRO A 58 10.30 11.87 -4.92
C PRO A 58 9.01 11.56 -5.68
N GLY A 59 7.93 11.27 -4.95
CA GLY A 59 6.62 10.94 -5.56
C GLY A 59 6.58 9.57 -6.26
N GLN A 60 7.62 8.75 -6.14
CA GLN A 60 7.70 7.43 -6.76
C GLN A 60 7.80 6.36 -5.69
N ALA A 61 6.92 5.36 -5.75
CA ALA A 61 6.92 4.24 -4.84
C ALA A 61 6.81 2.92 -5.61
N VAL A 62 7.45 1.88 -5.08
CA VAL A 62 7.20 0.49 -5.45
C VAL A 62 6.29 -0.13 -4.39
N GLY A 63 5.37 -0.98 -4.82
CA GLY A 63 4.40 -1.59 -3.93
C GLY A 63 4.03 -3.00 -4.33
N VAL A 64 3.59 -3.76 -3.35
CA VAL A 64 3.04 -5.11 -3.50
C VAL A 64 1.81 -5.21 -2.61
N GLY A 65 0.86 -6.07 -2.96
CA GLY A 65 -0.35 -6.16 -2.17
C GLY A 65 -1.00 -7.53 -2.20
N SER A 66 -2.02 -7.68 -1.35
CA SER A 66 -2.87 -8.87 -1.34
C SER A 66 -4.23 -8.57 -0.71
N ASN A 67 -5.22 -9.41 -1.04
CA ASN A 67 -6.43 -9.52 -0.23
C ASN A 67 -6.07 -10.30 1.04
N VAL A 68 -6.07 -9.60 2.16
CA VAL A 68 -5.55 -10.11 3.43
C VAL A 68 -6.61 -10.79 4.26
N ARG A 69 -7.88 -10.37 4.18
CA ARG A 69 -9.02 -11.01 4.86
C ARG A 69 -10.37 -10.40 4.46
N ARG A 70 -11.44 -11.02 4.96
CA ARG A 70 -12.77 -10.38 4.99
C ARG A 70 -12.81 -9.26 6.02
N ILE A 71 -13.62 -8.24 5.72
CA ILE A 71 -13.85 -7.11 6.61
C ILE A 71 -14.89 -7.44 7.69
N ASP A 72 -14.68 -6.91 8.89
CA ASP A 72 -15.60 -6.95 10.01
C ASP A 72 -15.71 -5.56 10.66
N ASP A 73 -16.59 -5.41 11.64
CA ASP A 73 -16.90 -4.12 12.28
C ASP A 73 -15.70 -3.55 13.05
N GLU A 74 -14.81 -4.39 13.57
CA GLU A 74 -13.61 -3.90 14.25
C GLU A 74 -12.65 -3.27 13.24
N ILE A 75 -12.41 -3.94 12.12
CA ILE A 75 -11.60 -3.38 11.02
C ILE A 75 -12.20 -2.08 10.51
N ARG A 76 -13.53 -2.01 10.31
CA ARG A 76 -14.21 -0.78 9.87
C ARG A 76 -13.94 0.39 10.82
N LYS A 77 -14.01 0.15 12.14
CA LYS A 77 -13.71 1.18 13.13
C LYS A 77 -12.26 1.63 13.07
N VAL A 78 -11.31 0.72 12.89
CA VAL A 78 -9.88 1.07 12.86
C VAL A 78 -9.51 1.85 11.60
N VAL A 79 -10.06 1.52 10.43
CA VAL A 79 -9.74 2.23 9.17
C VAL A 79 -10.29 3.66 9.12
N GLU A 80 -11.27 4.00 9.95
CA GLU A 80 -11.84 5.35 10.04
C GLU A 80 -11.06 6.28 10.98
N GLN A 81 -10.12 5.73 11.75
CA GLN A 81 -9.27 6.48 12.67
C GLN A 81 -8.13 7.19 11.94
N GLY A 82 -7.72 8.33 12.47
CA GLY A 82 -6.63 9.14 11.94
C GLY A 82 -7.09 10.42 11.24
N THR A 83 -6.11 11.12 10.69
CA THR A 83 -6.30 12.43 10.07
C THR A 83 -6.78 12.24 8.62
N PRO A 84 -7.88 12.88 8.20
CA PRO A 84 -8.28 12.86 6.81
C PRO A 84 -7.28 13.63 5.95
N THR A 85 -6.74 13.00 4.89
CA THR A 85 -5.77 13.62 3.99
C THR A 85 -6.09 13.30 2.53
N PRO A 86 -5.72 14.17 1.58
CA PRO A 86 -5.77 13.83 0.16
C PRO A 86 -4.95 12.57 -0.13
N PHE A 87 -5.46 11.76 -1.06
CA PHE A 87 -4.82 10.54 -1.53
C PHE A 87 -4.92 10.46 -3.04
N GLY A 88 -3.84 9.99 -3.65
CA GLY A 88 -3.75 9.76 -5.08
C GLY A 88 -2.71 8.68 -5.36
N MET A 89 -3.05 7.73 -6.22
CA MET A 89 -2.13 6.74 -6.75
C MET A 89 -2.43 6.55 -8.24
N LEU A 90 -1.40 6.70 -9.08
CA LEU A 90 -1.45 6.44 -10.51
C LEU A 90 -0.63 5.18 -10.78
N VAL A 91 -1.27 4.16 -11.32
CA VAL A 91 -0.63 2.88 -11.62
C VAL A 91 -0.81 2.57 -13.10
N PRO A 92 0.25 2.73 -13.92
CA PRO A 92 0.22 2.32 -15.32
C PRO A 92 -0.11 0.84 -15.45
N GLN A 93 -0.87 0.49 -16.48
CA GLN A 93 -1.23 -0.89 -16.82
C GLN A 93 -0.66 -1.28 -18.19
N THR A 94 -0.65 -0.31 -19.12
CA THR A 94 -0.01 -0.36 -20.44
C THR A 94 0.53 1.05 -20.75
N PRO A 95 1.29 1.26 -21.83
CA PRO A 95 1.74 2.61 -22.21
C PRO A 95 0.59 3.63 -22.40
N GLU A 96 -0.60 3.16 -22.79
CA GLU A 96 -1.77 3.99 -23.07
C GLU A 96 -2.82 4.01 -21.94
N ILE A 97 -2.73 3.09 -20.98
CA ILE A 97 -3.76 2.90 -19.94
C ILE A 97 -3.13 2.97 -18.55
N ALA A 98 -3.70 3.81 -17.68
CA ALA A 98 -3.40 3.86 -16.26
C ALA A 98 -4.67 3.76 -15.42
N ILE A 99 -4.56 3.14 -14.25
CA ILE A 99 -5.59 3.15 -13.21
C ILE A 99 -5.23 4.24 -12.21
N ILE A 100 -6.19 5.11 -11.90
CA ILE A 100 -6.03 6.19 -10.93
C ILE A 100 -6.97 5.94 -9.76
N LEU A 101 -6.42 5.86 -8.56
CA LEU A 101 -7.18 5.88 -7.31
C LEU A 101 -6.98 7.26 -6.68
N MET A 102 -8.07 7.92 -6.33
CA MET A 102 -8.01 9.22 -5.67
C MET A 102 -9.17 9.43 -4.71
N GLY A 103 -8.97 10.28 -3.72
CA GLY A 103 -10.00 10.67 -2.77
C GLY A 103 -9.41 11.17 -1.46
N ILE A 104 -10.17 11.00 -0.39
CA ILE A 104 -9.72 11.27 0.98
C ILE A 104 -9.43 9.94 1.66
N GLN A 105 -8.19 9.78 2.12
CA GLN A 105 -7.79 8.67 2.98
C GLN A 105 -7.78 9.11 4.45
N LYS A 106 -7.62 8.14 5.34
CA LYS A 106 -7.13 8.35 6.70
C LYS A 106 -5.63 8.09 6.74
N TYR A 107 -4.90 8.94 7.46
CA TYR A 107 -3.49 8.72 7.75
C TYR A 107 -3.27 8.50 9.25
N SER A 108 -2.72 7.35 9.62
CA SER A 108 -2.41 6.99 11.01
C SER A 108 -1.47 5.78 11.07
N SER A 109 -0.21 6.00 11.50
CA SER A 109 0.73 4.92 11.77
C SER A 109 0.28 4.01 12.91
N ASP A 110 -0.43 4.55 13.92
CA ASP A 110 -0.94 3.76 15.05
C ASP A 110 -2.06 2.81 14.62
N SER A 111 -3.01 3.30 13.82
CA SER A 111 -4.12 2.47 13.31
C SER A 111 -3.61 1.40 12.35
N VAL A 112 -2.63 1.73 11.50
CA VAL A 112 -1.94 0.75 10.67
C VAL A 112 -1.20 -0.29 11.50
N SER A 113 -0.44 0.13 12.51
CA SER A 113 0.24 -0.77 13.45
C SER A 113 -0.75 -1.71 14.16
N LYS A 114 -1.93 -1.21 14.53
CA LYS A 114 -3.00 -2.01 15.12
C LYS A 114 -3.49 -3.09 14.14
N LEU A 115 -3.74 -2.73 12.87
CA LEU A 115 -4.15 -3.70 11.85
C LEU A 115 -3.07 -4.75 11.60
N THR A 116 -1.82 -4.33 11.41
CA THR A 116 -0.72 -5.26 11.09
C THR A 116 -0.42 -6.24 12.22
N ARG A 117 -0.47 -5.80 13.49
CA ARG A 117 -0.18 -6.65 14.65
C ARG A 117 -1.33 -7.56 15.05
N HIS A 118 -2.56 -7.06 15.00
CA HIS A 118 -3.70 -7.76 15.62
C HIS A 118 -4.67 -8.38 14.62
N HIS A 119 -4.73 -7.87 13.39
CA HIS A 119 -5.73 -8.31 12.41
C HIS A 119 -5.14 -9.08 11.22
N VAL A 120 -3.90 -8.79 10.84
CA VAL A 120 -3.23 -9.40 9.68
C VAL A 120 -1.74 -9.76 9.92
N PRO A 121 -1.35 -10.33 11.08
CA PRO A 121 0.06 -10.62 11.37
C PRO A 121 0.69 -11.60 10.36
N ASP A 122 -0.07 -12.60 9.94
CA ASP A 122 0.43 -13.71 9.09
C ASP A 122 0.80 -13.27 7.66
N LYS A 123 0.40 -12.06 7.26
CA LYS A 123 0.67 -11.52 5.91
C LYS A 123 1.86 -10.58 5.84
N GLN A 124 2.41 -10.17 6.99
CA GLN A 124 3.46 -9.15 7.02
C GLN A 124 4.78 -9.66 6.43
N TYR A 125 5.15 -10.90 6.75
CA TYR A 125 6.38 -11.52 6.23
C TYR A 125 6.32 -11.65 4.71
N GLU A 126 5.25 -12.25 4.19
CA GLU A 126 5.04 -12.49 2.76
C GLU A 126 5.07 -11.19 1.94
N LEU A 127 4.35 -10.16 2.39
CA LEU A 127 4.35 -8.85 1.72
C LEU A 127 5.72 -8.18 1.77
N LYS A 128 6.45 -8.33 2.87
CA LYS A 128 7.79 -7.75 3.02
C LYS A 128 8.81 -8.44 2.12
N GLU A 129 8.80 -9.77 2.06
CA GLU A 129 9.68 -10.50 1.14
C GLU A 129 9.38 -10.13 -0.31
N LYS A 130 8.10 -10.10 -0.71
CA LYS A 130 7.73 -9.72 -2.07
C LYS A 130 8.15 -8.29 -2.41
N LEU A 131 7.99 -7.35 -1.48
CA LEU A 131 8.44 -5.97 -1.69
C LEU A 131 9.95 -5.90 -1.91
N ASN A 132 10.73 -6.61 -1.08
CA ASN A 132 12.17 -6.66 -1.20
C ASN A 132 12.60 -7.27 -2.55
N GLU A 133 11.94 -8.34 -3.00
CA GLU A 133 12.19 -8.92 -4.33
C GLU A 133 11.99 -7.90 -5.45
N GLU A 134 10.91 -7.12 -5.43
CA GLU A 134 10.66 -6.09 -6.45
C GLU A 134 11.70 -4.97 -6.42
N ILE A 135 12.13 -4.55 -5.22
CA ILE A 135 13.21 -3.56 -5.07
C ILE A 135 14.54 -4.11 -5.61
N GLU A 136 14.89 -5.36 -5.29
CA GLU A 136 16.14 -5.97 -5.75
C GLU A 136 16.18 -6.19 -7.26
N LYS A 137 15.03 -6.45 -7.90
CA LYS A 137 14.92 -6.44 -9.37
C LYS A 137 15.24 -5.07 -9.96
N LEU A 138 14.68 -4.00 -9.39
CA LEU A 138 14.94 -2.64 -9.86
C LEU A 138 16.43 -2.26 -9.68
N LYS A 139 17.04 -2.67 -8.57
CA LYS A 139 18.48 -2.45 -8.29
C LYS A 139 19.44 -3.17 -9.25
N GLN A 140 18.95 -4.11 -10.07
CA GLN A 140 19.77 -4.68 -11.15
C GLN A 140 20.15 -3.62 -12.20
N ASN A 141 19.38 -2.53 -12.30
CA ASN A 141 19.77 -1.35 -13.07
C ASN A 141 20.75 -0.47 -12.24
N PRO A 142 22.02 -0.30 -12.66
CA PRO A 142 23.01 0.46 -11.89
C PRO A 142 22.66 1.93 -11.68
N GLN A 143 21.99 2.55 -12.66
CA GLN A 143 21.57 3.95 -12.55
C GLN A 143 20.49 4.10 -11.47
N PHE A 144 19.46 3.25 -11.53
CA PHE A 144 18.41 3.23 -10.51
C PHE A 144 18.99 2.96 -9.13
N ARG A 145 19.88 1.98 -9.00
CA ARG A 145 20.50 1.64 -7.72
C ARG A 145 21.18 2.84 -7.07
N LYS A 146 21.97 3.59 -7.85
CA LYS A 146 22.67 4.79 -7.37
C LYS A 146 21.67 5.87 -6.91
N GLU A 147 20.62 6.13 -7.71
CA GLU A 147 19.59 7.11 -7.37
C GLU A 147 18.81 6.73 -6.10
N TYR A 148 18.46 5.45 -5.99
CA TYR A 148 17.81 4.87 -4.81
C TYR A 148 18.67 5.02 -3.57
N GLU A 149 19.96 4.65 -3.62
CA GLU A 149 20.88 4.76 -2.48
C GLU A 149 21.01 6.23 -2.03
N MET A 150 21.19 7.17 -2.96
CA MET A 150 21.23 8.60 -2.64
C MET A 150 19.91 9.11 -2.04
N TYR A 151 18.76 8.65 -2.55
CA TYR A 151 17.46 9.01 -2.00
C TYR A 151 17.32 8.51 -0.56
N LYS A 152 17.61 7.24 -0.31
CA LYS A 152 17.53 6.63 1.02
C LYS A 152 18.48 7.28 2.02
N GLU A 153 19.67 7.70 1.61
CA GLU A 153 20.59 8.46 2.46
C GLU A 153 20.02 9.82 2.85
N ARG A 154 19.43 10.55 1.90
CA ARG A 154 18.81 11.87 2.15
C ARG A 154 17.57 11.80 3.04
N THR A 155 16.78 10.73 2.92
CA THR A 155 15.55 10.53 3.69
C THR A 155 15.77 9.74 4.98
N LYS A 156 16.99 9.27 5.23
CA LYS A 156 17.36 8.56 6.45
C LYS A 156 17.12 9.49 7.64
N ARG A 157 16.31 9.05 8.60
CA ARG A 157 16.09 9.83 9.81
C ARG A 157 17.39 9.94 10.61
N PRO A 158 17.80 11.14 11.05
CA PRO A 158 18.80 11.26 12.08
C PRO A 158 18.15 10.84 13.41
N TYR A 159 18.25 9.55 13.72
CA TYR A 159 17.79 8.92 14.98
C TYR A 159 16.25 8.94 15.19
N GLY A 160 15.67 7.73 15.21
CA GLY A 160 14.34 7.46 15.74
C GLY A 160 14.45 6.42 16.84
#